data_AF-A0AA37GCD1-F1
#
_entry.id   AF-A0AA37GCD1-F1
#
_cell.length_a   1.000
_cell.length_b   1.000
_cell.length_c   1.000
_cell.angle_alpha   90.00
_cell.angle_beta   90.00
_cell.angle_gamma   90.00
#
_symmetry.space_group_name_H-M   'P 1'
#
loop_
_entity.id
_entity.type
_entity.pdbx_description
1 polymer ?
#
loop_
_entity_poly.entity_id
_entity_poly.type
_entity_poly.pdbx_seq_one_letter_code
_entity_poly.pdbx_strand_id
1 'polypeptide(L)'
;MDLFAIHACREIKQRWSAQMGKMTLRVDDLDANVSGGTMRTMLSFASGGPKAIAAAGHPSLLTPMPYTNTLETIRGIHTHPVLGLLTLSSPPGDQARTLINRSWGLLGGPKGSWGPNFQYNEYERAHSYLGAVVNLIRCYVILTMFSWVQYPWFKNLLMRSAPDLGTGPSEEQVKSLPFTAAAFIEADPAEEKNRGRGCLIKLRYTDGNYPFAAMLMAQAGATLLYDRNLSAGIKGGCLTAGVLGPDFVERARQGGLEIETTLMEDVQH
;
A
#
# COMPACT_ATOMS: atom_id res chain seq x y z
N MET A 1 0.64 -1.33 -3.69
CA MET A 1 1.94 -0.85 -3.17
C MET A 1 3.11 -1.38 -3.99
N ASP A 2 3.35 -2.69 -4.03
CA ASP A 2 4.45 -3.26 -4.84
C ASP A 2 4.40 -2.82 -6.31
N LEU A 3 3.21 -2.73 -6.91
CA LEU A 3 3.04 -2.23 -8.29
C LEU A 3 3.62 -0.83 -8.48
N PHE A 4 3.39 0.09 -7.52
CA PHE A 4 4.00 1.42 -7.53
C PHE A 4 5.52 1.33 -7.39
N ALA A 5 6.02 0.50 -6.47
CA ALA A 5 7.46 0.36 -6.22
C ALA A 5 8.20 -0.22 -7.42
N ILE A 6 7.66 -1.26 -8.07
CA ILE A 6 8.22 -1.84 -9.30
C ILE A 6 8.29 -0.78 -10.40
N HIS A 7 7.18 -0.08 -10.64
CA HIS A 7 7.10 0.93 -11.69
C HIS A 7 8.04 2.11 -11.40
N ALA A 8 7.98 2.68 -10.19
CA ALA A 8 8.84 3.78 -9.76
C ALA A 8 10.34 3.43 -9.81
N CYS A 9 10.71 2.22 -9.37
CA CYS A 9 12.10 1.78 -9.39
C CYS A 9 12.65 1.76 -10.81
N ARG A 10 11.85 1.34 -11.79
CA ARG A 10 12.21 1.37 -13.21
C ARG A 10 12.39 2.81 -13.69
N GLU A 11 11.41 3.68 -13.45
CA GLU A 11 11.43 5.08 -13.90
C GLU A 11 12.61 5.87 -13.31
N ILE A 12 12.82 5.79 -12.00
CA ILE A 12 13.91 6.48 -11.28
C ILE A 12 15.27 5.99 -11.77
N LYS A 13 15.44 4.68 -11.94
CA LYS A 13 16.69 4.10 -12.44
C LYS A 13 16.97 4.51 -13.88
N GLN A 14 15.96 4.49 -14.75
CA GLN A 14 16.09 4.87 -16.16
C GLN A 14 16.41 6.36 -16.32
N ARG A 15 15.75 7.22 -15.53
CA ARG A 15 15.89 8.67 -15.66
C ARG A 15 17.15 9.22 -14.98
N TRP A 16 17.47 8.77 -13.78
CA TRP A 16 18.53 9.37 -12.95
C TRP A 16 19.64 8.40 -12.54
N SER A 17 19.57 7.13 -12.95
CA SER A 17 20.51 6.09 -12.48
C SER A 17 20.60 6.03 -10.95
N ALA A 18 19.46 6.27 -10.27
CA ALA A 18 19.35 6.36 -8.83
C ALA A 18 18.56 5.18 -8.24
N GLN A 19 18.73 4.95 -6.94
CA GLN A 19 17.85 4.10 -6.14
C GLN A 19 16.70 4.92 -5.56
N MET A 20 15.68 4.25 -5.02
CA MET A 20 14.55 4.89 -4.37
C MET A 20 14.86 5.24 -2.92
N GLY A 21 14.45 6.44 -2.51
CA GLY A 21 14.39 6.87 -1.12
C GLY A 21 12.99 6.61 -0.54
N LYS A 22 12.31 7.67 -0.13
CA LYS A 22 10.98 7.56 0.49
C LYS A 22 9.87 7.42 -0.57
N MET A 23 8.98 6.48 -0.33
CA MET A 23 7.71 6.29 -1.05
C MET A 23 6.56 6.70 -0.13
N THR A 24 5.82 7.72 -0.54
CA THR A 24 4.60 8.17 0.13
C THR A 24 3.40 7.79 -0.72
N LEU A 25 2.57 6.86 -0.24
CA LEU A 25 1.30 6.49 -0.86
C LEU A 25 0.15 7.33 -0.27
N ARG A 26 -0.68 7.88 -1.14
CA ARG A 26 -1.97 8.48 -0.85
C ARG A 26 -3.09 7.57 -1.37
N VAL A 27 -3.95 7.14 -0.46
CA VAL A 27 -5.21 6.48 -0.78
C VAL A 27 -6.30 7.55 -0.84
N ASP A 28 -7.03 7.64 -1.95
CA ASP A 28 -7.98 8.74 -2.18
C ASP A 28 -9.30 8.53 -1.45
N ASP A 29 -9.91 7.36 -1.58
CA ASP A 29 -11.21 7.06 -0.97
C ASP A 29 -11.20 5.66 -0.32
N LEU A 30 -11.60 5.60 0.95
CA LEU A 30 -11.88 4.33 1.62
C LEU A 30 -13.35 3.95 1.39
N ASP A 31 -13.57 2.85 0.68
CA ASP A 31 -14.90 2.30 0.49
C ASP A 31 -15.46 1.79 1.83
N ALA A 32 -16.58 2.37 2.25
CA ALA A 32 -17.27 1.98 3.47
C ALA A 32 -17.98 0.61 3.33
N ASN A 33 -18.21 0.14 2.10
CA ASN A 33 -18.94 -1.09 1.83
C ASN A 33 -18.01 -2.30 1.79
N VAL A 34 -17.64 -2.77 2.97
CA VAL A 34 -16.82 -3.97 3.12
C VAL A 34 -17.65 -5.25 2.97
N SER A 35 -17.11 -6.24 2.28
CA SER A 35 -17.72 -7.57 2.16
C SER A 35 -17.67 -8.32 3.49
N GLY A 36 -18.52 -9.34 3.65
CA GLY A 36 -18.48 -10.20 4.84
C GLY A 36 -17.12 -10.86 5.03
N GLY A 37 -16.42 -11.18 3.94
CA GLY A 37 -15.05 -11.69 3.96
C GLY A 37 -14.04 -10.66 4.49
N THR A 38 -14.08 -9.44 3.97
CA THR A 38 -13.21 -8.33 4.42
C THR A 38 -13.41 -8.04 5.91
N MET A 39 -14.67 -7.96 6.37
CA MET A 39 -15.00 -7.74 7.78
C MET A 39 -14.43 -8.86 8.67
N ARG A 40 -14.59 -10.12 8.28
CA ARG A 40 -14.06 -11.25 9.06
C ARG A 40 -12.54 -11.27 9.11
N THR A 41 -11.85 -10.91 8.02
CA THR A 41 -10.40 -10.76 8.02
C THR A 41 -9.96 -9.69 9.02
N MET A 42 -10.58 -8.52 9.00
CA MET A 42 -10.30 -7.43 9.95
C MET A 42 -10.55 -7.85 11.40
N LEU A 43 -11.68 -8.49 11.69
CA LEU A 43 -12.02 -8.96 13.04
C LEU A 43 -11.11 -10.09 13.51
N SER A 44 -10.72 -11.01 12.62
CA SER A 44 -9.76 -12.07 12.93
C SER A 44 -8.41 -11.47 13.32
N PHE A 45 -7.93 -10.50 12.56
CA PHE A 45 -6.70 -9.77 12.89
C PHE A 45 -6.81 -9.03 14.23
N ALA A 46 -7.88 -8.27 14.43
CA ALA A 46 -8.11 -7.52 15.66
C ALA A 46 -8.23 -8.43 16.91
N SER A 47 -8.71 -9.66 16.74
CA SER A 47 -8.82 -10.62 17.84
C SER A 47 -7.47 -11.08 18.43
N GLY A 48 -6.35 -10.86 17.73
CA GLY A 48 -5.01 -11.06 18.27
C GLY A 48 -4.61 -10.07 19.38
N GLY A 49 -5.40 -9.01 19.56
CA GLY A 49 -5.19 -7.99 20.58
C GLY A 49 -4.07 -7.00 20.26
N PRO A 50 -3.90 -5.93 21.08
CA PRO A 50 -3.03 -4.81 20.76
C PRO A 50 -1.56 -5.17 20.55
N LYS A 51 -1.03 -6.16 21.30
CA LYS A 51 0.36 -6.61 21.17
C LYS A 51 0.63 -7.27 19.82
N ALA A 52 -0.29 -8.13 19.36
CA ALA A 52 -0.15 -8.79 18.06
C ALA A 52 -0.26 -7.77 16.92
N ILE A 53 -1.16 -6.80 17.03
CA ILE A 53 -1.31 -5.71 16.05
C ILE A 53 -0.03 -4.86 15.99
N ALA A 54 0.54 -4.48 17.15
CA ALA A 54 1.78 -3.72 17.20
C ALA A 54 2.97 -4.50 16.61
N ALA A 55 3.08 -5.81 16.91
CA ALA A 55 4.10 -6.66 16.32
C ALA A 55 3.92 -6.80 14.80
N ALA A 56 2.67 -6.93 14.32
CA ALA A 56 2.31 -7.03 12.90
C ALA A 56 2.74 -5.82 12.07
N GLY A 57 2.84 -4.63 12.70
CA GLY A 57 3.31 -3.41 12.06
C GLY A 57 4.83 -3.23 12.04
N HIS A 58 5.61 -4.11 12.67
CA HIS A 58 7.06 -3.96 12.72
C HIS A 58 7.71 -4.17 11.34
N PRO A 59 8.48 -3.21 10.80
CA PRO A 59 9.08 -3.26 9.46
C PRO A 59 9.83 -4.55 9.14
N SER A 60 10.50 -5.11 10.14
CA SER A 60 11.33 -6.31 10.01
C SER A 60 10.54 -7.63 10.13
N LEU A 61 9.23 -7.60 10.43
CA LEU A 61 8.50 -8.81 10.81
C LEU A 61 8.46 -9.86 9.69
N LEU A 62 8.15 -9.42 8.48
CA LEU A 62 7.95 -10.31 7.34
C LEU A 62 9.14 -10.34 6.38
N THR A 63 10.19 -9.56 6.59
CA THR A 63 11.32 -9.51 5.66
C THR A 63 12.37 -10.57 5.99
N PRO A 64 12.98 -11.24 4.99
CA PRO A 64 14.09 -12.16 5.22
C PRO A 64 15.36 -11.47 5.73
N MET A 65 15.43 -10.13 5.65
CA MET A 65 16.54 -9.32 6.14
C MET A 65 16.04 -8.24 7.11
N PRO A 66 16.66 -8.05 8.28
CA PRO A 66 16.27 -7.00 9.21
C PRO A 66 16.29 -5.62 8.56
N TYR A 67 15.21 -4.87 8.75
CA TYR A 67 15.13 -3.46 8.37
C TYR A 67 15.68 -2.60 9.52
N THR A 68 16.75 -1.84 9.26
CA THR A 68 17.50 -1.10 10.29
C THR A 68 17.26 0.40 10.28
N ASN A 69 16.62 0.94 9.23
CA ASN A 69 16.41 2.38 9.13
C ASN A 69 15.34 2.82 10.14
N THR A 70 15.56 4.00 10.73
CA THR A 70 14.54 4.66 11.55
C THR A 70 13.38 5.09 10.64
N LEU A 71 12.14 4.75 11.02
CA LEU A 71 10.97 5.15 10.25
C LEU A 71 10.71 6.66 10.40
N GLU A 72 10.65 7.35 9.27
CA GLU A 72 10.21 8.73 9.16
C GLU A 72 8.73 8.76 8.78
N THR A 73 7.84 8.59 9.76
CA THR A 73 6.38 8.66 9.56
C THR A 73 5.82 9.89 10.25
N ILE A 74 5.03 10.68 9.52
CA ILE A 74 4.34 11.85 10.09
C ILE A 74 3.03 11.38 10.71
N ARG A 75 2.86 11.64 12.00
CA ARG A 75 1.61 11.32 12.70
C ARG A 75 0.64 12.50 12.58
N GLY A 76 -0.64 12.20 12.33
CA GLY A 76 -1.70 13.20 12.27
C GLY A 76 -1.91 13.84 10.90
N ILE A 77 -2.41 15.07 10.90
CA ILE A 77 -2.76 15.85 9.70
C ILE A 77 -1.52 16.62 9.23
N HIS A 78 -1.18 16.50 7.94
CA HIS A 78 -0.07 17.25 7.35
C HIS A 78 -0.29 17.47 5.86
N THR A 79 0.46 18.40 5.27
CA THR A 79 0.44 18.67 3.83
C THR A 79 1.71 18.15 3.20
N HIS A 80 1.58 17.30 2.19
CA HIS A 80 2.68 16.87 1.34
C HIS A 80 2.73 17.77 0.09
N PRO A 81 3.91 18.27 -0.33
CA PRO A 81 4.03 19.24 -1.42
C PRO A 81 3.41 18.75 -2.74
N VAL A 82 3.55 17.46 -3.04
CA VAL A 82 3.01 16.82 -4.26
C VAL A 82 1.61 16.21 -4.07
N LEU A 83 1.33 15.59 -2.92
CA LEU A 83 0.15 14.74 -2.73
C LEU A 83 -1.03 15.48 -2.09
N GLY A 84 -0.79 16.69 -1.57
CA GLY A 84 -1.79 17.55 -0.95
C GLY A 84 -1.97 17.27 0.55
N LEU A 85 -3.16 17.55 1.07
CA LEU A 85 -3.49 17.35 2.48
C LEU A 85 -3.73 15.86 2.78
N LEU A 86 -3.01 15.35 3.79
CA LEU A 86 -2.93 13.93 4.15
C LEU A 86 -3.18 13.71 5.64
N THR A 87 -3.68 12.52 5.96
CA THR A 87 -3.89 12.05 7.34
C THR A 87 -3.33 10.65 7.55
N LEU A 88 -2.63 10.44 8.68
CA LEU A 88 -2.25 9.09 9.12
C LEU A 88 -3.46 8.35 9.71
N SER A 89 -4.40 8.01 8.85
CA SER A 89 -5.69 7.38 9.17
C SER A 89 -5.93 6.07 8.41
N SER A 90 -4.89 5.43 7.88
CA SER A 90 -4.98 4.10 7.25
C SER A 90 -4.53 3.02 8.25
N PRO A 91 -5.44 2.35 9.00
CA PRO A 91 -5.09 1.24 9.88
C PRO A 91 -4.28 0.11 9.18
N PRO A 92 -4.50 -0.20 7.89
CA PRO A 92 -3.67 -1.17 7.18
C PRO A 92 -2.25 -0.69 6.86
N GLY A 93 -1.96 0.61 6.91
CA GLY A 93 -0.70 1.20 6.42
C GLY A 93 0.57 0.56 6.99
N ASP A 94 0.55 0.18 8.27
CA ASP A 94 1.68 -0.49 8.91
C ASP A 94 1.87 -1.94 8.41
N GLN A 95 0.79 -2.67 8.16
CA GLN A 95 0.83 -4.01 7.56
C GLN A 95 1.27 -3.94 6.09
N ALA A 96 0.80 -2.91 5.41
CA ALA A 96 1.21 -2.55 4.07
C ALA A 96 2.74 -2.35 3.99
N ARG A 97 3.31 -1.64 4.97
CA ARG A 97 4.76 -1.45 5.13
C ARG A 97 5.51 -2.77 5.31
N THR A 98 5.00 -3.71 6.10
CA THR A 98 5.70 -4.99 6.30
C THR A 98 5.73 -5.85 5.04
N LEU A 99 4.69 -5.80 4.20
CA LEU A 99 4.65 -6.49 2.91
C LEU A 99 5.66 -5.89 1.91
N ILE A 100 5.69 -4.57 1.74
CA ILE A 100 6.64 -3.94 0.81
C ILE A 100 8.09 -4.07 1.28
N ASN A 101 8.34 -4.10 2.59
CA ASN A 101 9.65 -4.40 3.14
C ASN A 101 10.04 -5.88 2.96
N ARG A 102 9.07 -6.80 2.95
CA ARG A 102 9.33 -8.17 2.52
C ARG A 102 9.77 -8.21 1.07
N SER A 103 9.11 -7.47 0.17
CA SER A 103 9.56 -7.33 -1.24
C SER A 103 10.99 -6.80 -1.31
N TRP A 104 11.29 -5.76 -0.53
CA TRP A 104 12.63 -5.20 -0.42
C TRP A 104 13.67 -6.27 -0.05
N GLY A 105 13.40 -7.05 1.00
CA GLY A 105 14.30 -8.11 1.45
C GLY A 105 14.43 -9.26 0.44
N LEU A 106 13.32 -9.72 -0.15
CA LEU A 106 13.31 -10.79 -1.14
C LEU A 106 14.13 -10.46 -2.39
N LEU A 107 14.11 -9.18 -2.80
CA LEU A 107 14.81 -8.68 -3.98
C LEU A 107 16.28 -8.29 -3.69
N GLY A 108 16.84 -8.62 -2.52
CA GLY A 108 18.25 -8.37 -2.20
C GLY A 108 18.52 -7.05 -1.45
N GLY A 109 17.47 -6.42 -0.90
CA GLY A 109 17.55 -5.35 0.10
C GLY A 109 18.31 -4.11 -0.36
N PRO A 110 19.24 -3.56 0.46
CA PRO A 110 19.95 -2.31 0.14
C PRO A 110 20.66 -2.36 -1.21
N LYS A 111 21.27 -3.53 -1.47
CA LYS A 111 22.03 -3.97 -2.64
C LYS A 111 21.22 -4.03 -3.93
N GLY A 112 20.21 -4.89 -3.88
CA GLY A 112 19.57 -5.47 -5.06
C GLY A 112 18.14 -5.04 -5.32
N SER A 113 17.51 -4.32 -4.38
CA SER A 113 16.10 -3.94 -4.46
C SER A 113 15.91 -2.42 -4.62
N TRP A 114 14.94 -1.87 -3.90
CA TRP A 114 14.49 -0.49 -3.97
C TRP A 114 15.58 0.52 -3.63
N GLY A 115 16.40 0.23 -2.63
CA GLY A 115 17.48 1.12 -2.16
C GLY A 115 17.83 0.91 -0.69
N PRO A 116 19.00 1.41 -0.23
CA PRO A 116 19.42 1.34 1.16
C PRO A 116 18.58 2.22 2.08
N ASN A 117 18.14 3.40 1.60
CA ASN A 117 17.36 4.37 2.36
C ASN A 117 15.86 4.29 2.03
N PHE A 118 15.41 3.19 1.41
CA PHE A 118 14.03 3.03 1.02
C PHE A 118 13.11 3.04 2.25
N GLN A 119 12.07 3.87 2.23
CA GLN A 119 11.04 3.90 3.27
C GLN A 119 9.65 3.94 2.65
N TYR A 120 8.68 3.28 3.28
CA TYR A 120 7.28 3.32 2.85
C TYR A 120 6.39 3.95 3.92
N ASN A 121 5.58 4.92 3.48
CA ASN A 121 4.54 5.53 4.28
C ASN A 121 3.22 5.58 3.49
N GLU A 122 2.12 5.33 4.18
CA GLU A 122 0.78 5.37 3.60
C GLU A 122 -0.10 6.33 4.39
N TYR A 123 -0.82 7.17 3.66
CA TYR A 123 -1.73 8.15 4.21
C TYR A 123 -3.03 8.17 3.43
N GLU A 124 -4.08 8.64 4.09
CA GLU A 124 -5.35 8.91 3.45
C GLU A 124 -5.40 10.36 3.00
N ARG A 125 -6.04 10.61 1.85
CA ARG A 125 -6.32 11.95 1.37
C ARG A 125 -7.37 12.64 2.24
N ALA A 126 -7.20 13.94 2.45
CA ALA A 126 -8.26 14.80 2.94
C ALA A 126 -8.53 15.96 1.97
N HIS A 127 -9.81 16.20 1.67
CA HIS A 127 -10.22 17.29 0.77
C HIS A 127 -10.27 18.66 1.46
N SER A 128 -10.29 18.68 2.79
CA SER A 128 -10.30 19.88 3.61
C SER A 128 -9.73 19.57 4.99
N TYR A 129 -9.37 20.60 5.76
CA TYR A 129 -8.90 20.41 7.13
C TYR A 129 -9.97 19.79 8.04
N LEU A 130 -11.25 20.17 7.86
CA LEU A 130 -12.35 19.52 8.56
C LEU A 130 -12.47 18.04 8.18
N GLY A 131 -12.35 17.71 6.89
CA GLY A 131 -12.31 16.32 6.43
C GLY A 131 -11.14 15.55 7.05
N ALA A 132 -9.97 16.17 7.18
CA ALA A 132 -8.81 15.58 7.84
C ALA A 132 -9.07 15.25 9.33
N VAL A 133 -9.72 16.16 10.06
CA VAL A 133 -10.13 15.93 11.45
C VAL A 133 -11.13 14.78 11.54
N VAL A 134 -12.12 14.73 10.64
CA VAL A 134 -13.10 13.63 10.57
C VAL A 134 -12.42 12.29 10.30
N ASN A 135 -11.49 12.23 9.34
CA ASN A 135 -10.72 11.02 9.03
C ASN A 135 -9.94 10.53 10.25
N LEU A 136 -9.30 11.44 10.99
CA LEU A 136 -8.54 11.12 12.19
C LEU A 136 -9.45 10.58 13.30
N ILE A 137 -10.57 11.24 13.58
CA ILE A 137 -11.57 10.77 14.56
C ILE A 137 -12.07 9.37 14.18
N ARG A 138 -12.45 9.17 12.90
CA ARG A 138 -12.91 7.87 12.40
C ARG A 138 -11.85 6.78 12.62
N CYS A 139 -10.59 7.06 12.32
CA CYS A 139 -9.50 6.11 12.54
C CYS A 139 -9.39 5.72 14.03
N TYR A 140 -9.41 6.69 14.95
CA TYR A 140 -9.37 6.41 16.38
C TYR A 140 -10.58 5.60 16.86
N VAL A 141 -11.78 5.88 16.34
CA VAL A 141 -12.98 5.10 16.63
C VAL A 141 -12.80 3.65 16.17
N ILE A 142 -12.34 3.42 14.95
CA ILE A 142 -12.09 2.07 14.40
C ILE A 142 -11.04 1.33 15.23
N LEU A 143 -9.90 1.96 15.55
CA LEU A 143 -8.85 1.35 16.36
C LEU A 143 -9.34 1.02 17.78
N THR A 144 -10.15 1.89 18.36
CA THR A 144 -10.77 1.65 19.68
C THR A 144 -11.72 0.46 19.62
N MET A 145 -12.59 0.39 18.60
CA MET A 145 -13.46 -0.77 18.37
C MET A 145 -12.63 -2.05 18.20
N PHE A 146 -11.57 -2.03 17.40
CA PHE A 146 -10.69 -3.18 17.19
C PHE A 146 -10.01 -3.64 18.49
N SER A 147 -9.63 -2.72 19.38
CA SER A 147 -9.08 -3.06 20.69
C SER A 147 -10.04 -3.87 21.58
N TRP A 148 -11.35 -3.78 21.31
CA TRP A 148 -12.38 -4.51 22.04
C TRP A 148 -12.77 -5.85 21.39
N VAL A 149 -12.33 -6.13 20.16
CA VAL A 149 -12.64 -7.39 19.44
C VAL A 149 -12.05 -8.62 20.13
N GLN A 150 -11.01 -8.46 20.97
CA GLN A 150 -10.50 -9.53 21.82
C GLN A 150 -11.53 -10.05 22.84
N TYR A 151 -12.57 -9.28 23.16
CA TYR A 151 -13.63 -9.70 24.06
C TYR A 151 -14.73 -10.44 23.28
N PRO A 152 -15.04 -11.71 23.63
CA PRO A 152 -15.99 -12.53 22.88
C PRO A 152 -17.38 -11.90 22.70
N TRP A 153 -17.89 -11.21 23.72
CA TRP A 153 -19.21 -10.56 23.65
C TRP A 153 -19.25 -9.45 22.59
N PHE A 154 -18.19 -8.64 22.50
CA PHE A 154 -18.10 -7.53 21.56
C PHE A 154 -17.87 -8.04 20.14
N LYS A 155 -16.98 -9.03 19.98
CA LYS A 155 -16.81 -9.74 18.71
C LYS A 155 -18.12 -10.31 18.20
N ASN A 156 -18.87 -11.01 19.05
CA ASN A 156 -20.16 -11.59 18.67
C ASN A 156 -21.19 -10.51 18.31
N LEU A 157 -21.17 -9.36 18.99
CA LEU A 157 -22.02 -8.22 18.64
C LEU A 157 -21.70 -7.68 17.23
N LEU A 158 -20.42 -7.44 16.93
CA LEU A 158 -20.01 -6.97 15.60
C LEU A 158 -20.33 -8.00 14.50
N MET A 159 -20.13 -9.29 14.79
CA MET A 159 -20.42 -10.37 13.85
C MET A 159 -21.91 -10.50 13.52
N ARG A 160 -22.83 -10.09 14.43
CA ARG A 160 -24.28 -10.08 14.15
C ARG A 160 -24.68 -9.01 13.14
N SER A 161 -23.94 -7.91 13.08
CA SER A 161 -24.17 -6.81 12.13
C SER A 161 -23.29 -6.90 10.89
N ALA A 162 -22.40 -7.91 10.81
CA ALA A 162 -21.53 -8.09 9.67
C ALA A 162 -22.31 -8.71 8.50
N PRO A 163 -22.00 -8.34 7.24
CA PRO A 163 -22.56 -9.02 6.09
C PRO A 163 -22.25 -10.53 6.11
N ASP A 164 -23.16 -11.33 5.56
CA ASP A 164 -22.99 -12.76 5.45
C ASP A 164 -21.79 -13.12 4.56
N LEU A 165 -21.20 -14.31 4.77
CA LEU A 165 -20.15 -14.77 3.86
C LEU A 165 -20.68 -14.94 2.45
N GLY A 166 -19.85 -14.58 1.47
CA GLY A 166 -20.24 -14.59 0.06
C GLY A 166 -21.13 -13.43 -0.34
N THR A 167 -21.52 -12.56 0.60
CA THR A 167 -22.18 -11.29 0.30
C THR A 167 -21.18 -10.14 0.31
N GLY A 168 -21.38 -9.20 -0.61
CA GLY A 168 -20.58 -8.00 -0.76
C GLY A 168 -21.45 -6.84 -1.22
N PRO A 169 -20.85 -5.66 -1.46
CA PRO A 169 -21.57 -4.56 -2.08
C PRO A 169 -22.25 -4.98 -3.39
N SER A 170 -23.38 -4.34 -3.70
CA SER A 170 -24.06 -4.57 -4.98
C SER A 170 -23.15 -4.19 -6.15
N GLU A 171 -23.40 -4.75 -7.33
CA GLU A 171 -22.61 -4.43 -8.53
C GLU A 171 -22.65 -2.93 -8.84
N GLU A 172 -23.79 -2.28 -8.61
CA GLU A 172 -23.95 -0.83 -8.74
C GLU A 172 -23.04 -0.07 -7.76
N GLN A 173 -23.01 -0.48 -6.49
CA GLN A 173 -22.12 0.13 -5.48
C GLN A 173 -20.65 -0.04 -5.84
N VAL A 174 -20.27 -1.23 -6.31
CA VAL A 174 -18.90 -1.52 -6.76
C VAL A 174 -18.51 -0.61 -7.92
N LYS A 175 -19.35 -0.51 -8.96
CA LYS A 175 -19.07 0.30 -10.15
C LYS A 175 -19.15 1.81 -9.90
N SER A 176 -19.86 2.23 -8.85
CA SER A 176 -20.04 3.66 -8.55
C SER A 176 -18.75 4.35 -8.07
N LEU A 177 -17.76 3.58 -7.60
CA LEU A 177 -16.55 4.10 -6.96
C LEU A 177 -15.32 3.52 -7.66
N PRO A 178 -14.74 4.21 -8.67
CA PRO A 178 -13.50 3.77 -9.28
C PRO A 178 -12.38 3.78 -8.24
N PHE A 179 -11.44 2.84 -8.36
CA PHE A 179 -10.25 2.85 -7.52
C PHE A 179 -9.31 3.95 -8.00
N THR A 180 -8.89 4.84 -7.10
CA THR A 180 -7.82 5.81 -7.36
C THR A 180 -6.81 5.85 -6.22
N ALA A 181 -5.54 5.90 -6.58
CA ALA A 181 -4.44 6.06 -5.63
C ALA A 181 -3.29 6.81 -6.29
N ALA A 182 -2.50 7.53 -5.50
CA ALA A 182 -1.31 8.21 -5.99
C ALA A 182 -0.14 7.98 -5.06
N ALA A 183 1.06 7.78 -5.61
CA ALA A 183 2.29 7.69 -4.82
C ALA A 183 3.32 8.67 -5.34
N PHE A 184 3.99 9.36 -4.43
CA PHE A 184 5.22 10.09 -4.75
C PHE A 184 6.41 9.29 -4.23
N ILE A 185 7.36 8.99 -5.11
CA ILE A 185 8.55 8.22 -4.80
C ILE A 185 9.78 9.09 -5.09
N GLU A 186 10.55 9.36 -4.05
CA GLU A 186 11.77 10.17 -4.13
C GLU A 186 12.93 9.31 -4.69
N ALA A 187 13.78 9.91 -5.52
CA ALA A 187 15.12 9.38 -5.75
C ALA A 187 15.93 9.53 -4.45
N ASP A 188 16.78 8.56 -4.12
CA ASP A 188 17.49 8.54 -2.83
C ASP A 188 18.30 9.84 -2.61
N PRO A 189 17.92 10.69 -1.64
CA PRO A 189 18.51 12.01 -1.44
C PRO A 189 19.87 11.96 -0.76
N ALA A 190 20.35 10.77 -0.36
CA ALA A 190 21.70 10.58 0.15
C ALA A 190 22.76 10.96 -0.90
N GLU A 191 22.46 10.80 -2.19
CA GLU A 191 23.27 11.39 -3.26
C GLU A 191 22.77 12.80 -3.57
N GLU A 192 23.64 13.81 -3.44
CA GLU A 192 23.24 15.23 -3.57
C GLU A 192 22.56 15.56 -4.90
N LYS A 193 23.03 14.94 -6.00
CA LYS A 193 22.42 15.10 -7.34
C LYS A 193 20.96 14.62 -7.42
N ASN A 194 20.49 13.81 -6.47
CA ASN A 194 19.14 13.24 -6.47
C ASN A 194 18.14 14.08 -5.67
N ARG A 195 18.61 15.07 -4.89
CA ARG A 195 17.74 15.89 -4.04
C ARG A 195 16.69 16.63 -4.88
N GLY A 196 15.45 16.62 -4.39
CA GLY A 196 14.30 17.24 -5.07
C GLY A 196 13.80 16.47 -6.30
N ARG A 197 14.38 15.30 -6.63
CA ARG A 197 13.94 14.46 -7.76
C ARG A 197 13.04 13.34 -7.27
N GLY A 198 11.99 13.07 -8.03
CA GLY A 198 11.07 11.99 -7.72
C GLY A 198 10.03 11.76 -8.81
N CYS A 199 9.24 10.72 -8.63
CA CYS A 199 8.21 10.32 -9.57
C CYS A 199 6.85 10.31 -8.86
N LEU A 200 5.89 11.06 -9.41
CA LEU A 200 4.48 10.96 -9.06
C LEU A 200 3.83 9.92 -9.97
N ILE A 201 3.30 8.86 -9.38
CA ILE A 201 2.52 7.85 -10.09
C ILE A 201 1.08 7.94 -9.61
N LYS A 202 0.13 7.99 -10.53
CA LYS A 202 -1.30 7.87 -10.24
C LYS A 202 -1.84 6.61 -10.89
N LEU A 203 -2.63 5.87 -10.13
CA LEU A 203 -3.36 4.70 -10.58
C LEU A 203 -4.85 5.01 -10.60
N ARG A 204 -5.51 4.55 -11.64
CA ARG A 204 -6.97 4.59 -11.75
C ARG A 204 -7.48 3.29 -12.36
N TYR A 205 -8.53 2.73 -11.78
CA TYR A 205 -9.23 1.56 -12.31
C TYR A 205 -10.73 1.76 -12.20
N THR A 206 -11.43 1.68 -13.34
CA THR A 206 -12.81 2.19 -13.47
C THR A 206 -13.88 1.26 -12.90
N ASP A 207 -13.63 -0.05 -12.87
CA ASP A 207 -14.68 -1.02 -12.51
C ASP A 207 -14.84 -1.22 -11.00
N GLY A 208 -14.10 -0.45 -10.20
CA GLY A 208 -14.20 -0.42 -8.74
C GLY A 208 -13.21 -1.31 -7.99
N ASN A 209 -13.26 -1.25 -6.66
CA ASN A 209 -12.22 -1.80 -5.77
C ASN A 209 -12.13 -3.33 -5.79
N TYR A 210 -13.27 -4.05 -5.80
CA TYR A 210 -13.26 -5.51 -5.84
C TYR A 210 -12.81 -6.05 -7.20
N PRO A 211 -13.33 -5.55 -8.34
CA PRO A 211 -12.79 -5.90 -9.65
C PRO A 211 -11.32 -5.50 -9.82
N PHE A 212 -10.87 -4.38 -9.25
CA PHE A 212 -9.46 -4.03 -9.22
C PHE A 212 -8.61 -5.10 -8.51
N ALA A 213 -9.02 -5.54 -7.32
CA ALA A 213 -8.32 -6.60 -6.59
C ALA A 213 -8.31 -7.92 -7.38
N ALA A 214 -9.45 -8.29 -7.98
CA ALA A 214 -9.58 -9.48 -8.81
C ALA A 214 -8.66 -9.42 -10.06
N MET A 215 -8.62 -8.27 -10.73
CA MET A 215 -7.75 -8.00 -11.87
C MET A 215 -6.28 -8.16 -11.48
N LEU A 216 -5.84 -7.55 -10.37
CA LEU A 216 -4.46 -7.70 -9.90
C LEU A 216 -4.10 -9.15 -9.59
N MET A 217 -4.99 -9.91 -8.95
CA MET A 217 -4.77 -11.33 -8.66
C MET A 217 -4.68 -12.17 -9.94
N ALA A 218 -5.58 -11.94 -10.89
CA ALA A 218 -5.58 -12.64 -12.18
C ALA A 218 -4.30 -12.35 -12.98
N GLN A 219 -3.89 -11.09 -13.05
CA GLN A 219 -2.68 -10.69 -13.76
C GLN A 219 -1.40 -11.18 -13.07
N ALA A 220 -1.37 -11.18 -11.73
CA ALA A 220 -0.27 -11.80 -10.99
C ALA A 220 -0.16 -13.31 -11.26
N GLY A 221 -1.29 -14.01 -11.25
CA GLY A 221 -1.35 -15.43 -11.62
C GLY A 221 -0.89 -15.68 -13.06
N ALA A 222 -1.28 -14.81 -13.99
CA ALA A 222 -0.83 -14.86 -15.39
C ALA A 222 0.68 -14.64 -15.50
N THR A 223 1.26 -13.67 -14.79
CA THR A 223 2.73 -13.46 -14.76
C THR A 223 3.44 -14.72 -14.29
N LEU A 224 2.98 -15.34 -13.20
CA LEU A 224 3.57 -16.57 -12.67
C LEU A 224 3.49 -17.73 -13.67
N LEU A 225 2.35 -17.87 -14.35
CA LEU A 225 2.11 -18.96 -15.29
C LEU A 225 2.95 -18.84 -16.57
N TYR A 226 3.08 -17.62 -17.10
CA TYR A 226 3.65 -17.37 -18.42
C TYR A 226 5.12 -16.94 -18.41
N ASP A 227 5.54 -16.02 -17.53
CA ASP A 227 6.92 -15.51 -17.55
C ASP A 227 7.90 -16.44 -16.84
N ARG A 228 7.41 -17.32 -15.93
CA ARG A 228 8.13 -18.40 -15.21
C ARG A 228 9.46 -18.05 -14.54
N ASN A 229 9.92 -16.81 -14.66
CA ASN A 229 11.16 -16.29 -14.13
C ASN A 229 10.81 -15.18 -13.15
N LEU A 230 11.02 -15.45 -11.86
CA LEU A 230 10.84 -14.43 -10.83
C LEU A 230 12.07 -13.53 -10.77
N SER A 231 11.85 -12.28 -10.37
CA SER A 231 12.92 -11.33 -10.12
C SER A 231 13.92 -11.89 -9.09
N ALA A 232 15.19 -11.51 -9.22
CA ALA A 232 16.29 -11.95 -8.35
C ALA A 232 16.53 -13.48 -8.31
N GLY A 233 16.02 -14.25 -9.28
CA GLY A 233 16.27 -15.70 -9.36
C GLY A 233 15.53 -16.53 -8.30
N ILE A 234 14.48 -15.98 -7.70
CA ILE A 234 13.66 -16.63 -6.69
C ILE A 234 12.94 -17.85 -7.31
N LYS A 235 12.94 -18.98 -6.59
CA LYS A 235 12.33 -20.23 -7.07
C LYS A 235 10.97 -20.57 -6.44
N GLY A 236 10.59 -19.91 -5.34
CA GLY A 236 9.33 -20.16 -4.64
C GLY A 236 9.34 -19.69 -3.18
N GLY A 237 8.25 -19.98 -2.47
CA GLY A 237 8.06 -19.65 -1.05
C GLY A 237 6.84 -18.76 -0.78
N CYS A 238 6.82 -18.10 0.37
CA CYS A 238 5.83 -17.05 0.67
C CYS A 238 6.29 -15.75 0.00
N LEU A 239 5.72 -15.40 -1.14
CA LEU A 239 6.20 -14.30 -1.98
C LEU A 239 5.30 -13.07 -1.89
N THR A 240 5.82 -11.95 -2.37
CA THR A 240 5.08 -10.70 -2.55
C THR A 240 4.99 -10.34 -4.02
N ALA A 241 4.09 -9.44 -4.41
CA ALA A 241 3.95 -9.03 -5.80
C ALA A 241 5.22 -8.35 -6.34
N GLY A 242 6.07 -7.81 -5.45
CA GLY A 242 7.38 -7.24 -5.80
C GLY A 242 8.26 -8.16 -6.66
N VAL A 243 8.17 -9.49 -6.48
CA VAL A 243 9.00 -10.45 -7.23
C VAL A 243 8.55 -10.66 -8.67
N LEU A 244 7.34 -10.23 -9.02
CA LEU A 244 6.76 -10.39 -10.35
C LEU A 244 7.36 -9.42 -11.38
N GLY A 245 8.03 -8.36 -10.91
CA GLY A 245 8.78 -7.45 -11.76
C GLY A 245 7.94 -6.62 -12.75
N PRO A 246 8.59 -5.96 -13.73
CA PRO A 246 7.93 -5.03 -14.65
C PRO A 246 6.82 -5.65 -15.50
N ASP A 247 6.92 -6.93 -15.85
CA ASP A 247 5.91 -7.61 -16.69
C ASP A 247 4.54 -7.67 -16.01
N PHE A 248 4.51 -7.76 -14.67
CA PHE A 248 3.26 -7.64 -13.92
C PHE A 248 2.63 -6.25 -14.04
N VAL A 249 3.43 -5.18 -14.09
CA VAL A 249 2.92 -3.82 -14.29
C VAL A 249 2.29 -3.69 -15.68
N GLU A 250 2.94 -4.23 -16.72
CA GLU A 250 2.40 -4.20 -18.08
C GLU A 250 1.13 -5.04 -18.22
N ARG A 251 1.07 -6.22 -17.58
CA ARG A 251 -0.15 -7.05 -17.53
C ARG A 251 -1.28 -6.36 -16.79
N ALA A 252 -0.99 -5.67 -15.67
CA ALA A 252 -1.99 -4.87 -14.98
C ALA A 252 -2.54 -3.75 -15.89
N ARG A 253 -1.69 -3.08 -16.68
CA ARG A 253 -2.16 -2.12 -17.71
C ARG A 253 -3.06 -2.78 -18.75
N GLN A 254 -2.68 -3.95 -19.27
CA GLN A 254 -3.51 -4.72 -20.20
C GLN A 254 -4.85 -5.14 -19.59
N GLY A 255 -4.88 -5.35 -18.27
CA GLY A 255 -6.09 -5.60 -17.49
C GLY A 255 -6.97 -4.37 -17.25
N GLY A 256 -6.63 -3.20 -17.81
CA GLY A 256 -7.41 -1.96 -17.69
C GLY A 256 -6.93 -1.01 -16.59
N LEU A 257 -5.79 -1.26 -15.95
CA LEU A 257 -5.20 -0.32 -15.00
C LEU A 257 -4.59 0.89 -15.74
N GLU A 258 -5.12 2.08 -15.50
CA GLU A 258 -4.53 3.33 -15.96
C GLU A 258 -3.38 3.71 -15.03
N ILE A 259 -2.19 3.94 -15.59
CA ILE A 259 -0.99 4.35 -14.86
C ILE A 259 -0.46 5.65 -15.47
N GLU A 260 -0.66 6.77 -14.79
CA GLU A 260 -0.07 8.06 -15.13
C GLU A 260 1.24 8.22 -14.36
N THR A 261 2.29 8.69 -15.03
CA THR A 261 3.63 8.88 -14.44
C THR A 261 4.11 10.29 -14.76
N THR A 262 4.49 11.04 -13.73
CA THR A 262 5.06 12.38 -13.86
C THR A 262 6.40 12.42 -13.13
N LEU A 263 7.47 12.61 -13.89
CA LEU A 263 8.80 12.86 -13.34
C LEU A 263 8.86 14.31 -12.85
N MET A 264 9.39 14.50 -11.64
CA MET A 264 9.50 15.79 -10.98
C MET A 264 10.95 16.06 -10.60
N GLU A 265 11.37 17.30 -10.80
CA GLU A 265 12.67 17.83 -10.41
C GLU A 265 12.40 19.08 -9.54
N ASP A 266 13.34 19.43 -8.66
CA ASP A 266 13.26 20.60 -7.76
C ASP A 266 12.04 20.63 -6.80
N VAL A 267 11.56 19.47 -6.35
CA VAL A 267 10.52 19.40 -5.31
C VAL A 267 11.09 19.90 -3.98
N GLN A 268 10.52 20.98 -3.46
CA GLN A 268 10.87 21.51 -2.13
C GLN A 268 10.15 20.71 -1.04
N HIS A 269 10.91 20.28 -0.03
CA HIS A 269 10.41 19.56 1.15
C HIS A 269 10.17 20.50 2.34
#